data_AF-A0A7C1CH02-F1
#
_entry.id   AF-A0A7C1CH02-F1
#
_cell.length_a   1.000
_cell.length_b   1.000
_cell.length_c   1.000
_cell.angle_alpha   90.00
_cell.angle_beta   90.00
_cell.angle_gamma   90.00
#
_symmetry.space_group_name_H-M   'P 1'
#
loop_
_entity.id
_entity.type
_entity.pdbx_description
1 polymer ?
#
loop_
_entity_poly.entity_id
_entity_poly.type
_entity_poly.pdbx_seq_one_letter_code
_entity_poly.pdbx_strand_id
1 'polypeptide(L)'
;MEYQKEFVKQMISMQKTTFDSSFGTMVMLQDQAEKMVKTVLEQAPWITADGRKALDQWVNSFKKGREDFKNSVDEGYQKVEEFFEKFGGK
;
A
#
# COMPACT_ATOMS: atom_id res chain seq x y z
N MET A 1 -25.50 -20.01 -12.39
CA MET A 1 -24.09 -20.21 -12.01
C MET A 1 -23.19 -19.18 -12.68
N GLU A 2 -23.27 -18.97 -14.00
CA GLU A 2 -22.48 -17.92 -14.71
C GLU A 2 -22.69 -16.49 -14.15
N TYR A 3 -23.94 -16.08 -13.91
CA TYR A 3 -24.25 -14.77 -13.30
C TYR A 3 -23.64 -14.56 -11.91
N GLN A 4 -23.56 -15.61 -11.09
CA GLN A 4 -22.97 -15.52 -9.75
C GLN A 4 -21.45 -15.35 -9.84
N LYS A 5 -20.80 -16.00 -10.81
CA LYS A 5 -19.36 -15.88 -11.07
C LYS A 5 -18.99 -14.48 -11.53
N GLU A 6 -19.73 -13.94 -12.50
CA GLU A 6 -19.49 -12.57 -12.99
C GLU A 6 -19.78 -11.52 -11.92
N PHE A 7 -20.81 -11.71 -11.09
CA PHE A 7 -21.09 -10.84 -9.96
C PHE A 7 -19.94 -10.86 -8.92
N VAL A 8 -19.42 -12.04 -8.57
CA VAL A 8 -18.29 -12.16 -7.63
C VAL A 8 -17.02 -11.52 -8.20
N LYS A 9 -16.70 -11.74 -9.49
CA LYS A 9 -15.58 -11.08 -10.16
C LYS A 9 -15.69 -9.56 -10.11
N GLN A 10 -16.88 -9.01 -10.41
CA GLN A 10 -17.12 -7.58 -10.35
C GLN A 10 -16.92 -7.03 -8.93
N MET A 11 -17.42 -7.73 -7.91
CA MET A 11 -17.22 -7.35 -6.50
C MET A 11 -15.73 -7.33 -6.10
N ILE A 12 -14.96 -8.34 -6.48
CA ILE A 12 -13.51 -8.42 -6.22
C ILE A 12 -12.78 -7.26 -6.90
N SER A 13 -13.07 -7.01 -8.19
CA SER A 13 -12.49 -5.87 -8.94
C SER A 13 -12.84 -4.52 -8.33
N MET A 14 -14.08 -4.34 -7.86
CA MET A 14 -14.47 -3.12 -7.14
C MET A 14 -13.65 -2.97 -5.86
N GLN A 15 -13.53 -4.03 -5.05
CA GLN A 15 -12.80 -3.97 -3.79
C GLN A 15 -11.31 -3.68 -3.99
N LYS A 16 -10.69 -4.29 -5.02
CA LYS A 16 -9.31 -4.01 -5.44
C LYS A 16 -9.12 -2.55 -5.84
N THR A 17 -10.02 -2.03 -6.68
CA THR A 17 -9.98 -0.63 -7.13
C THR A 17 -10.11 0.35 -5.96
N THR A 18 -11.06 0.09 -5.04
CA THR A 18 -11.23 0.91 -3.83
C THR A 18 -9.99 0.86 -2.95
N PHE A 19 -9.40 -0.33 -2.77
CA PHE A 19 -8.17 -0.51 -2.01
C PHE A 19 -7.01 0.27 -2.65
N ASP A 20 -6.78 0.13 -3.94
CA ASP A 20 -5.70 0.82 -4.67
C ASP A 20 -5.80 2.34 -4.56
N SER A 21 -7.01 2.88 -4.74
CA SER A 21 -7.27 4.31 -4.61
C SER A 21 -7.03 4.82 -3.18
N SER A 22 -7.53 4.08 -2.18
CA SER A 22 -7.38 4.41 -0.76
C SER A 22 -5.92 4.34 -0.33
N PHE A 23 -5.21 3.29 -0.76
CA PHE A 23 -3.79 3.09 -0.49
C PHE A 23 -2.95 4.19 -1.15
N GLY A 24 -3.20 4.53 -2.42
CA GLY A 24 -2.54 5.63 -3.10
C GLY A 24 -2.74 6.97 -2.40
N THR A 25 -3.96 7.26 -1.95
CA THR A 25 -4.27 8.47 -1.16
C THR A 25 -3.49 8.49 0.16
N MET A 26 -3.46 7.35 0.88
CA MET A 26 -2.70 7.22 2.12
C MET A 26 -1.19 7.45 1.90
N VAL A 27 -0.63 6.85 0.83
CA VAL A 27 0.78 7.04 0.44
C VAL A 27 1.09 8.52 0.21
N MET A 28 0.25 9.22 -0.55
CA MET A 28 0.43 10.65 -0.80
C MET A 28 0.41 11.48 0.50
N LEU A 29 -0.52 11.19 1.42
CA LEU A 29 -0.60 11.89 2.70
C LEU A 29 0.64 11.64 3.57
N GLN A 30 1.11 10.38 3.62
CA GLN A 30 2.33 10.02 4.33
C GLN A 30 3.56 10.71 3.74
N ASP A 31 3.70 10.75 2.41
CA ASP A 31 4.82 11.42 1.74
C ASP A 31 4.83 12.93 1.99
N GLN A 32 3.65 13.57 2.03
CA GLN A 32 3.52 14.98 2.40
C GLN A 32 3.90 15.23 3.87
N ALA A 33 3.45 14.36 4.79
CA ALA A 33 3.80 14.46 6.20
C ALA A 33 5.30 14.26 6.43
N GLU A 34 5.91 13.26 5.79
CA GLU A 34 7.35 13.04 5.82
C GLU A 34 8.13 14.26 5.33
N LYS A 35 7.70 14.88 4.23
CA LYS A 35 8.35 16.08 3.70
C LYS A 35 8.28 17.24 4.69
N MET A 36 7.12 17.46 5.33
CA MET A 36 6.96 18.49 6.35
C MET A 36 7.86 18.22 7.55
N VAL A 37 7.84 16.99 8.08
CA VAL A 37 8.68 16.56 9.21
C VAL A 37 10.16 16.72 8.86
N LYS A 38 10.60 16.24 7.70
CA LYS A 38 11.98 16.38 7.24
C LYS A 38 12.42 17.85 7.17
N THR A 39 11.57 18.73 6.65
CA THR A 39 11.86 20.17 6.58
C THR A 39 12.06 20.78 7.98
N VAL A 40 11.21 20.41 8.95
CA VAL A 40 11.33 20.87 10.34
C VAL A 40 12.61 20.34 11.00
N LEU A 41 12.90 19.05 10.82
CA LEU A 41 14.07 18.39 11.39
C LEU A 41 15.38 18.88 10.75
N GLU A 42 15.38 19.24 9.47
CA GLU A 42 16.56 19.81 8.80
C GLU A 42 16.97 21.17 9.38
N GLN A 43 15.99 21.97 9.80
CA GLN A 43 16.19 23.29 10.41
C GLN A 43 16.44 23.23 11.92
N ALA A 44 16.28 22.06 12.53
CA ALA A 44 16.44 21.87 13.97
C ALA A 44 17.93 21.81 14.37
N PRO A 45 18.44 22.76 15.17
CA PRO A 45 19.85 22.77 15.59
C PRO A 45 20.20 21.66 16.59
N TRP A 46 19.21 20.99 17.17
CA TRP A 46 19.39 19.92 18.17
C TRP A 46 19.53 18.52 17.55
N ILE A 47 19.37 18.36 16.24
CA ILE A 47 19.49 17.06 15.57
C ILE A 47 20.93 16.81 15.14
N THR A 48 21.52 15.78 15.72
CA THR A 48 22.85 15.28 15.38
C THR A 48 22.85 14.54 14.03
N ALA A 49 24.03 14.32 13.45
CA ALA A 49 24.18 13.57 12.21
C ALA A 49 23.63 12.13 12.32
N ASP A 50 23.85 11.46 13.46
CA ASP A 50 23.32 10.13 13.72
C ASP A 50 21.78 10.12 13.83
N GLY A 51 21.21 11.17 14.43
CA GLY A 51 19.76 11.37 14.48
C GLY A 51 19.15 11.48 13.07
N ARG A 52 19.78 12.25 12.17
CA ARG A 52 19.35 12.35 10.76
C ARG A 52 19.39 10.99 10.06
N LYS A 53 20.48 10.24 10.24
CA LYS A 53 20.63 8.90 9.65
C LYS A 53 19.56 7.94 10.14
N ALA A 54 19.26 7.94 11.45
CA ALA A 54 18.22 7.09 12.02
C ALA A 54 16.82 7.43 11.47
N LEU A 55 16.53 8.72 11.28
CA LEU A 55 15.27 9.18 10.68
C LEU A 55 15.14 8.76 9.21
N ASP A 56 16.18 8.95 8.40
CA ASP A 56 16.17 8.52 6.99
C ASP A 56 16.01 6.98 6.89
N GLN A 57 16.66 6.21 7.76
CA GLN A 57 16.49 4.75 7.83
C GLN A 57 15.05 4.36 8.23
N TRP A 58 14.46 5.06 9.20
CA TRP A 58 13.09 4.83 9.62
C TRP A 58 12.09 5.12 8.51
N VAL A 59 12.22 6.26 7.82
CA VAL A 59 11.42 6.63 6.64
C VAL A 59 11.53 5.57 5.55
N ASN A 60 12.74 5.15 5.21
CA ASN A 60 12.95 4.13 4.18
C ASN A 60 12.34 2.78 4.58
N SER A 61 12.44 2.39 5.85
CA SER A 61 11.82 1.16 6.36
C SER A 61 10.30 1.23 6.31
N PHE A 62 9.72 2.39 6.61
CA PHE A 62 8.28 2.61 6.53
C PHE A 62 7.78 2.56 5.08
N LYS A 63 8.50 3.17 4.13
CA LYS A 63 8.22 3.09 2.69
C LYS A 63 8.29 1.67 2.16
N LYS A 64 9.31 0.92 2.56
CA LYS A 64 9.41 -0.49 2.22
C LYS A 64 8.24 -1.28 2.80
N GLY A 65 7.90 -1.07 4.07
CA GLY A 65 6.80 -1.77 4.73
C GLY A 65 5.44 -1.56 4.05
N ARG A 66 5.14 -0.34 3.61
CA ARG A 66 3.90 -0.07 2.86
C ARG A 66 3.92 -0.73 1.46
N GLU A 67 5.06 -0.76 0.78
CA GLU A 67 5.21 -1.43 -0.52
C GLU A 67 5.04 -2.95 -0.38
N ASP A 68 5.70 -3.55 0.61
CA ASP A 68 5.57 -4.98 0.91
C ASP A 68 4.11 -5.35 1.26
N PHE A 69 3.42 -4.49 2.01
CA PHE A 69 1.99 -4.65 2.29
C PHE A 69 1.15 -4.58 1.02
N LYS A 70 1.36 -3.59 0.15
CA LYS A 70 0.66 -3.47 -1.13
C LYS A 70 0.85 -4.71 -1.99
N ASN A 71 2.09 -5.16 -2.13
CA ASN A 71 2.43 -6.37 -2.89
C ASN A 71 1.72 -7.60 -2.34
N SER A 72 1.69 -7.77 -1.01
CA SER A 72 1.00 -8.88 -0.36
C SER A 72 -0.51 -8.87 -0.63
N VAL A 73 -1.13 -7.69 -0.63
CA VAL A 73 -2.56 -7.53 -0.96
C VAL A 73 -2.82 -7.82 -2.44
N ASP A 74 -1.97 -7.35 -3.33
CA ASP A 74 -2.08 -7.59 -4.78
C ASP A 74 -1.96 -9.06 -5.14
N GLU A 75 -0.98 -9.75 -4.54
CA GLU A 75 -0.86 -11.20 -4.65
C GLU A 75 -2.10 -11.93 -4.12
N GLY A 76 -2.70 -11.41 -3.04
CA GLY A 76 -3.95 -11.93 -2.49
C GLY A 76 -5.10 -11.84 -3.50
N TYR A 77 -5.30 -10.68 -4.11
CA TYR A 77 -6.29 -10.49 -5.16
C TYR A 77 -6.05 -11.41 -6.35
N GLN A 78 -4.80 -11.53 -6.83
CA GLN A 78 -4.45 -12.42 -7.92
C GLN A 78 -4.78 -13.89 -7.59
N LYS A 79 -4.44 -14.36 -6.39
CA LYS A 79 -4.75 -15.74 -5.95
C LYS A 79 -6.25 -16.00 -5.90
N VAL A 80 -7.03 -15.01 -5.46
CA VAL A 80 -8.50 -15.11 -5.45
C VAL A 80 -9.05 -15.16 -6.87
N GLU A 81 -8.59 -14.29 -7.77
CA GLU A 81 -8.96 -14.30 -9.19
C GLU A 81 -8.65 -15.66 -9.83
N GLU A 82 -7.43 -16.17 -9.66
CA GLU A 82 -7.02 -17.49 -10.16
C GLU A 82 -7.87 -18.63 -9.59
N PHE A 83 -8.23 -18.57 -8.31
CA PHE A 83 -9.08 -19.58 -7.67
C PHE A 83 -10.47 -19.60 -8.32
N PHE A 84 -11.09 -18.44 -8.53
CA PHE A 84 -12.41 -18.35 -9.16
C PHE A 84 -12.38 -18.73 -10.64
N GLU A 85 -11.27 -18.50 -11.34
CA GLU A 85 -11.08 -18.98 -12.71
C GLU A 85 -10.94 -20.51 -12.78
N LYS A 86 -10.11 -21.09 -11.89
CA LYS A 86 -9.81 -22.54 -11.87
C LYS A 86 -10.93 -23.40 -11.29
N PHE A 87 -11.63 -22.93 -10.26
CA PHE A 87 -12.57 -23.76 -9.47
C PHE A 87 -14.00 -23.22 -9.44
N GLY A 88 -14.26 -21.98 -9.87
CA GLY A 88 -15.61 -21.40 -9.97
C GLY A 88 -16.42 -21.92 -11.16
N GLY A 89 -16.14 -23.14 -11.64
CA GLY A 89 -16.68 -23.73 -12.86
C GLY A 89 -16.78 -25.26 -12.78
N LYS A 90 -17.59 -25.75 -11.85
CA LYS A 90 -18.41 -26.95 -11.99
C LYS A 90 -19.79 -26.65 -11.41
#